data_AF-A0A504YSC5-F1
#
_entry.id   AF-A0A504YSC5-F1
#
_cell.length_a   1.000
_cell.length_b   1.000
_cell.length_c   1.000
_cell.angle_alpha   90.00
_cell.angle_beta   90.00
_cell.angle_gamma   90.00
#
_symmetry.space_group_name_H-M   'P 1'
#
loop_
_entity.id
_entity.type
_entity.pdbx_description
1 polymer ?
#
loop_
_entity_poly.entity_id
_entity_poly.type
_entity_poly.pdbx_seq_one_letter_code
_entity_poly.pdbx_strand_id
1 'polypeptide(L)'
;MYQLLLFQGHINNLYNTCFWKLVQEGSMSKTQAEERLRGTLSSDKNELLFSQFNCNYNNEPELFKKGTVLFRTKKSKDKIEKAHVDIIKDTFWNEYPDLLEPD
;
A
#
# COMPACT_ATOMS: atom_id res chain seq x y z
N MET A 1 14.18 10.50 5.16
CA MET A 1 13.10 10.51 6.18
C MET A 1 11.74 10.09 5.60
N TYR A 2 11.39 10.51 4.37
CA TYR A 2 10.17 10.06 3.66
C TYR A 2 10.14 8.56 3.30
N GLN A 3 11.30 7.91 3.14
CA GLN A 3 11.41 6.48 2.82
C GLN A 3 10.81 5.54 3.88
N LEU A 4 10.86 5.94 5.16
CA LEU A 4 10.35 5.10 6.26
C LEU A 4 8.83 5.14 6.39
N LEU A 5 8.19 6.25 6.02
CA LEU A 5 6.74 6.46 6.14
C LEU A 5 5.96 5.70 5.06
N LEU A 6 6.54 5.52 3.87
CA LEU A 6 5.90 4.84 2.74
C LEU A 6 6.02 3.31 2.81
N PHE A 7 7.13 2.79 3.34
CA PHE A 7 7.30 1.35 3.56
C PHE A 7 6.26 0.79 4.55
N GLN A 8 5.84 1.61 5.53
CA GLN A 8 4.78 1.25 6.46
C GLN A 8 3.39 1.16 5.80
N GLY A 9 3.15 1.88 4.70
CA GLY A 9 1.89 1.81 3.96
C GLY A 9 1.66 0.43 3.32
N HIS A 10 2.68 -0.12 2.67
CA HIS A 10 2.59 -1.44 2.03
C HIS A 10 2.48 -2.59 3.04
N ILE A 11 3.19 -2.50 4.16
CA ILE A 11 3.09 -3.48 5.25
C ILE A 11 1.70 -3.43 5.90
N ASN A 12 1.19 -2.22 6.16
CA ASN A 12 -0.13 -2.04 6.75
C ASN A 12 -1.25 -2.50 5.82
N ASN A 13 -1.15 -2.22 4.51
CA ASN A 13 -2.16 -2.66 3.57
C ASN A 13 -2.24 -4.19 3.47
N LEU A 14 -1.10 -4.87 3.34
CA LEU A 14 -1.07 -6.33 3.26
C LEU A 14 -1.62 -6.97 4.56
N TYR A 15 -1.25 -6.44 5.72
CA TYR A 15 -1.79 -6.90 7.00
C TYR A 15 -3.31 -6.71 7.06
N ASN A 16 -3.81 -5.52 6.70
CA ASN A 16 -5.24 -5.21 6.74
C ASN A 16 -6.04 -6.07 5.76
N THR A 17 -5.55 -6.28 4.53
CA THR A 17 -6.20 -7.14 3.55
C THR A 17 -6.32 -8.58 4.07
N CYS A 18 -5.22 -9.14 4.60
CA CYS A 18 -5.25 -10.47 5.22
C CYS A 18 -6.22 -10.53 6.41
N PHE A 19 -6.18 -9.53 7.30
CA PHE A 19 -7.00 -9.50 8.50
C PHE A 19 -8.49 -9.49 8.17
N TRP A 20 -8.92 -8.60 7.28
CA TRP A 20 -10.33 -8.51 6.91
C TRP A 20 -10.80 -9.71 6.10
N LYS A 21 -9.95 -10.30 5.23
CA LYS A 21 -10.26 -11.57 4.56
C LYS A 21 -10.49 -12.71 5.55
N LEU A 22 -9.63 -12.85 6.56
CA LEU A 22 -9.80 -13.86 7.62
C LEU A 22 -11.09 -13.65 8.43
N VAL A 23 -11.44 -12.41 8.73
CA VAL A 23 -12.66 -12.10 9.50
C VAL A 23 -13.93 -12.28 8.66
N GLN A 24 -13.94 -11.82 7.41
CA GLN A 24 -15.15 -11.82 6.56
C GLN A 24 -15.38 -13.16 5.86
N GLU A 25 -14.33 -13.72 5.23
CA GLU A 25 -14.42 -14.96 4.45
C GLU A 25 -13.97 -16.18 5.26
N GLY A 26 -12.99 -16.00 6.15
CA GLY A 26 -12.48 -17.07 7.02
C GLY A 26 -13.36 -17.37 8.25
N SER A 27 -14.45 -16.61 8.46
CA SER A 27 -15.33 -16.70 9.64
C SER A 27 -14.58 -16.66 10.99
N MET A 28 -13.39 -16.04 11.02
CA MET A 28 -12.59 -15.91 12.24
C MET A 28 -13.02 -14.68 13.05
N SER A 29 -12.94 -14.80 14.37
CA SER A 29 -13.03 -13.62 15.23
C SER A 29 -11.81 -12.70 15.04
N LYS A 30 -11.97 -11.41 15.36
CA LYS A 30 -10.89 -10.41 15.28
C LYS A 30 -9.64 -10.88 16.04
N THR A 31 -9.81 -11.48 17.21
CA THR A 31 -8.72 -11.99 18.05
C THR A 31 -7.99 -13.15 17.39
N GLN A 32 -8.72 -14.10 16.80
CA GLN A 32 -8.13 -15.25 16.09
C GLN A 32 -7.39 -14.81 14.82
N ALA A 33 -7.94 -13.86 14.07
CA ALA A 33 -7.28 -13.31 12.89
C ALA A 33 -5.98 -12.59 13.27
N GLU A 34 -5.98 -11.81 14.36
CA GLU A 34 -4.77 -11.14 14.85
C GLU A 34 -3.71 -12.14 15.31
N GLU A 35 -4.10 -13.16 16.08
CA GLU A 35 -3.19 -14.21 16.54
C GLU A 35 -2.61 -15.01 15.38
N ARG A 36 -3.41 -15.27 14.34
CA ARG A 36 -2.96 -15.96 13.12
C ARG A 36 -1.96 -15.15 12.32
N LEU A 37 -2.08 -13.82 12.32
CA LEU A 37 -1.18 -12.91 11.61
C LEU A 37 0.02 -12.48 12.46
N ARG A 38 -0.04 -12.68 13.78
CA ARG A 38 1.04 -12.33 14.72
C ARG A 38 2.29 -13.16 14.41
N GLY A 39 3.42 -12.47 14.25
CA GLY A 39 4.71 -13.11 13.96
C GLY A 39 4.89 -13.64 12.53
N THR A 40 3.90 -13.48 11.64
CA THR A 40 4.02 -13.90 10.25
C THR A 40 4.78 -12.88 9.40
N LEU A 41 5.53 -13.36 8.41
CA LEU A 41 6.21 -12.50 7.44
C LEU A 41 5.25 -12.06 6.32
N SER A 42 5.70 -11.11 5.50
CA SER A 42 4.94 -10.64 4.34
C SER A 42 4.75 -11.74 3.28
N SER A 43 5.69 -12.67 3.17
CA SER A 43 5.57 -13.87 2.31
C SER A 43 4.40 -14.74 2.73
N ASP A 44 4.30 -15.04 4.02
CA ASP A 44 3.31 -15.97 4.58
C ASP A 44 1.90 -15.40 4.43
N LYS A 45 1.75 -14.08 4.53
CA LYS A 45 0.50 -13.36 4.28
C LYS A 45 0.04 -13.49 2.82
N ASN A 46 0.95 -13.33 1.87
CA ASN A 46 0.65 -13.51 0.45
C ASN A 46 0.25 -14.97 0.14
N GLU A 47 0.97 -15.94 0.71
CA GLU A 47 0.66 -17.36 0.55
C GLU A 47 -0.69 -17.72 1.19
N LEU A 48 -1.02 -17.14 2.33
CA LEU A 48 -2.32 -17.31 2.99
C LEU A 48 -3.46 -16.74 2.13
N LEU A 49 -3.30 -15.54 1.57
CA LEU A 49 -4.28 -14.94 0.66
C LEU A 49 -4.50 -15.79 -0.59
N PHE A 50 -3.42 -16.33 -1.16
CA PHE A 50 -3.48 -17.16 -2.35
C PHE A 50 -4.10 -18.53 -2.04
N SER A 51 -3.65 -19.20 -0.97
CA SER A 51 -4.05 -20.58 -0.67
C SER A 51 -5.45 -20.70 -0.09
N GLN A 52 -5.87 -19.76 0.77
CA GLN A 52 -7.19 -19.83 1.43
C GLN A 52 -8.28 -19.09 0.67
N PHE A 53 -7.95 -17.96 0.04
CA PHE A 53 -8.94 -17.07 -0.57
C PHE A 53 -8.82 -17.00 -2.09
N ASN A 54 -7.90 -17.78 -2.70
CA ASN A 54 -7.55 -17.70 -4.12
C ASN A 54 -7.35 -16.25 -4.60
N CYS A 55 -6.86 -15.40 -3.70
CA CYS A 55 -6.74 -13.97 -3.91
C CYS A 55 -5.27 -13.65 -4.18
N ASN A 56 -4.98 -13.21 -5.40
CA ASN A 56 -3.64 -12.73 -5.72
C ASN A 56 -3.54 -11.24 -5.36
N TYR A 57 -2.86 -10.93 -4.26
CA TYR A 57 -2.59 -9.54 -3.84
C TYR A 57 -1.93 -8.70 -4.95
N ASN A 58 -1.13 -9.34 -5.82
CA ASN A 58 -0.54 -8.65 -6.99
C ASN A 58 -1.56 -8.26 -8.06
N ASN A 59 -2.76 -8.85 -8.08
CA ASN A 59 -3.85 -8.49 -9.01
C ASN A 59 -4.86 -7.47 -8.45
N GLU A 60 -4.77 -7.08 -7.17
CA GLU A 60 -5.64 -6.00 -6.68
C GLU A 60 -5.34 -4.67 -7.42
N PRO A 61 -6.34 -3.80 -7.62
CA PRO A 61 -6.14 -2.51 -8.27
C PRO A 61 -5.03 -1.69 -7.59
N GLU A 62 -4.16 -1.06 -8.38
CA GLU A 62 -3.05 -0.25 -7.86
C GLU A 62 -3.51 0.87 -6.90
N LEU A 63 -4.77 1.32 -7.04
CA LEU A 63 -5.45 2.26 -6.14
C LEU A 63 -5.38 1.83 -4.66
N PHE A 64 -5.57 0.53 -4.38
CA PHE A 64 -5.55 0.00 -3.01
C PHE A 64 -4.14 -0.30 -2.52
N LYS A 65 -3.18 -0.53 -3.43
CA LYS A 65 -1.79 -0.86 -3.07
C LYS A 65 -0.90 0.36 -2.86
N LYS A 66 -1.18 1.47 -3.57
CA LYS A 66 -0.28 2.63 -3.65
C LYS A 66 -0.90 3.91 -3.05
N GLY A 67 -2.19 3.89 -2.75
CA GLY A 67 -2.90 5.06 -2.22
C GLY A 67 -3.11 6.16 -3.27
N THR A 68 -3.51 7.34 -2.81
CA THR A 68 -3.64 8.54 -3.66
C THR A 68 -2.61 9.54 -3.21
N VAL A 69 -1.71 9.96 -4.11
CA VAL A 69 -0.76 11.04 -3.85
C VAL A 69 -1.33 12.33 -4.40
N LEU A 70 -1.36 13.35 -3.54
CA LEU A 70 -1.71 14.71 -3.91
C LEU A 70 -0.42 15.53 -3.92
N PHE A 71 -0.07 16.10 -5.06
CA PHE A 71 1.12 16.95 -5.18
C PHE A 71 0.82 18.21 -6.01
N ARG A 72 1.67 19.22 -5.87
CA ARG A 72 1.54 20.52 -6.54
C ARG A 72 2.84 20.79 -7.28
N THR A 73 2.76 20.97 -8.59
CA THR A 73 3.94 21.29 -9.42
C THR A 73 4.11 22.81 -9.53
N LYS A 74 5.34 23.27 -9.80
CA LYS A 74 5.63 24.71 -10.04
C LYS A 74 4.84 25.27 -11.23
N LYS A 75 4.47 24.43 -12.20
CA LYS A 75 3.68 24.79 -13.39
C LYS A 75 2.20 25.01 -13.11
N SER A 76 1.68 24.44 -12.01
CA SER A 76 0.28 24.54 -11.62
C SER A 76 0.14 24.87 -10.13
N LYS A 77 0.69 26.01 -9.69
CA LYS A 77 0.65 26.44 -8.27
C LYS A 77 -0.78 26.51 -7.70
N ASP A 78 -1.80 26.67 -8.54
CA ASP A 78 -3.21 26.74 -8.14
C ASP A 78 -3.99 25.43 -8.28
N LYS A 79 -3.36 24.35 -8.78
CA LYS A 79 -4.04 23.07 -9.03
C LYS A 79 -3.32 21.91 -8.35
N ILE A 80 -4.05 21.18 -7.51
CA ILE A 80 -3.57 19.94 -6.88
C ILE A 80 -3.81 18.79 -7.85
N GLU A 81 -2.74 18.13 -8.25
CA GLU A 81 -2.80 16.93 -9.09
C GLU A 81 -2.95 15.68 -8.21
N LYS A 82 -3.74 14.71 -8.68
CA LYS A 82 -3.95 13.43 -8.01
C LYS A 82 -3.38 12.32 -8.86
N ALA A 83 -2.48 11.52 -8.28
CA ALA A 83 -1.90 10.38 -8.98
C ALA A 83 -1.87 9.14 -8.08
N HIS A 84 -1.98 7.97 -8.70
CA HIS A 84 -1.87 6.67 -8.05
C HIS A 84 -0.53 6.02 -8.42
N VAL A 85 0.56 6.68 -8.04
CA VAL A 85 1.90 6.38 -8.52
C VAL A 85 2.82 5.98 -7.38
N ASP A 86 3.82 5.17 -7.74
CA ASP A 86 4.84 4.72 -6.80
C ASP A 86 5.85 5.85 -6.57
N ILE A 87 5.68 6.56 -5.45
CA ILE A 87 6.58 7.66 -5.03
C ILE A 87 7.82 7.15 -4.28
N ILE A 88 7.99 5.83 -4.14
CA ILE A 88 9.18 5.23 -3.53
C ILE A 88 10.27 5.03 -4.59
N LYS A 89 9.88 4.75 -5.85
CA LYS A 89 10.82 4.59 -6.95
C LYS A 89 11.27 5.94 -7.49
N ASP A 90 12.54 5.98 -7.92
CA ASP A 90 13.14 7.14 -8.59
C ASP A 90 12.39 7.54 -9.87
N THR A 91 11.62 6.63 -10.46
CA THR A 91 10.78 6.91 -11.64
C THR A 91 9.88 8.12 -11.43
N PHE A 92 9.22 8.26 -10.27
CA PHE A 92 8.34 9.39 -10.00
C PHE A 92 9.13 10.70 -9.85
N TRP A 93 10.24 10.66 -9.11
CA TRP A 93 11.06 11.84 -8.84
C TRP A 93 11.79 12.34 -10.09
N ASN A 94 12.13 11.43 -11.02
CA ASN A 94 12.68 11.78 -12.33
C ASN A 94 11.65 12.41 -13.27
N GLU A 95 10.37 12.06 -13.12
CA GLU A 95 9.27 12.64 -13.91
C GLU A 95 8.86 14.02 -13.38
N TYR A 96 9.00 14.25 -12.07
CA TYR A 96 8.70 15.53 -11.41
C TYR A 96 9.89 16.09 -10.60
N PRO A 97 11.02 16.42 -11.26
CA PRO A 97 12.21 16.92 -10.57
C PRO A 97 11.95 18.26 -9.86
N ASP A 98 11.03 19.07 -10.40
CA ASP A 98 10.61 20.36 -9.86
C ASP A 98 10.03 20.27 -8.43
N LEU A 99 9.62 19.07 -7.95
CA LEU A 99 9.11 18.85 -6.60
C LEU A 99 10.20 18.75 -5.53
N LEU A 100 11.45 18.48 -5.93
CA LEU A 100 12.59 18.34 -5.02
C LEU A 100 13.34 19.65 -4.81
N GLU A 101 13.13 20.62 -5.68
CA GLU A 101 13.76 21.92 -5.56
C GLU A 101 13.04 22.79 -4.52
N PRO A 102 13.78 23.46 -3.61
CA PRO A 102 13.18 24.49 -2.78
C PRO A 102 12.56 25.61 -3.66
N ASP A 103 11.50 26.22 -3.15
CA ASP A 103 10.90 27.45 -3.73
C ASP A 103 11.89 28.62 -3.68
#